data_AF-A0A6L4Z069-F1
#
_entry.id   AF-A0A6L4Z069-F1
#
_cell.length_a   1.000
_cell.length_b   1.000
_cell.length_c   1.000
_cell.angle_alpha   90.00
_cell.angle_beta   90.00
_cell.angle_gamma   90.00
#
_symmetry.space_group_name_H-M   'P 1'
#
loop_
_entity.id
_entity.type
_entity.pdbx_description
1 polymer ?
#
loop_
_entity_poly.entity_id
_entity_poly.type
_entity_poly.pdbx_seq_one_letter_code
_entity_poly.pdbx_strand_id
1 'polypeptide(L)'
;MRTAVINIVFLLFSLQICAQRPQRCDNPVPDYVFRQKQKSVAIQPTEDLKLQVAMAIAVNNCLLVDQVKSIAVLFIDDFNRLDFAKTAWHNTVDKENFYFVYDDFAYFSTVFMLHDYIKTMEAHPMDYLPPTEPQVNLSFPPFEYPSYINYNGPSNCNAPLSEEEFRRLAVQVAGNNSEANKLLLLTQITGNSCLSVSQAMKFASLLESEPNRLGFMKTASLSVYDLTNLPFGVQLFAHIPNKAAYNEFISRPVVVPVTLPPCNISNEDFILIKESVQKESFNSTRLTIAKQIIRAKQCFTVNQVTELVKLFSFDDTRVELAKFAWEYTIDKENFYQVSEAFTFSSSKEDLMRFIDGKGK
;
A
#
# COMPACT_ATOMS: atom_id res chain seq x y z
N MET A 1 29.43 59.46 42.62
CA MET A 1 28.06 59.03 43.02
C MET A 1 27.19 59.15 41.78
N ARG A 2 26.54 58.16 41.18
CA ARG A 2 26.17 56.79 41.54
C ARG A 2 26.18 55.91 40.28
N THR A 3 26.45 54.64 40.51
CA THR A 3 26.29 53.45 39.68
C THR A 3 24.85 53.18 39.19
N ALA A 4 24.71 52.59 38.00
CA ALA A 4 23.67 51.63 37.58
C ALA A 4 24.11 51.07 36.20
N VAL A 5 24.72 49.88 36.05
CA VAL A 5 24.26 48.50 36.30
C VAL A 5 22.92 48.19 35.61
N ILE A 6 23.07 47.65 34.39
CA ILE A 6 22.43 46.44 33.80
C ILE A 6 20.94 46.23 34.08
N ASN A 7 20.14 46.10 33.01
CA ASN A 7 19.26 44.93 32.82
C ASN A 7 18.84 44.78 31.35
N ILE A 8 19.49 43.82 30.67
CA ILE A 8 19.02 43.22 29.42
C ILE A 8 17.84 42.33 29.81
N VAL A 9 16.61 42.75 29.49
CA VAL A 9 15.44 41.89 29.61
C VAL A 9 15.35 41.05 28.34
N PHE A 10 15.84 39.81 28.44
CA PHE A 10 15.52 38.74 27.52
C PHE A 10 14.01 38.48 27.58
N LEU A 11 13.28 38.85 26.53
CA LEU A 11 11.92 38.36 26.30
C LEU A 11 12.01 36.88 25.92
N LEU A 12 11.92 36.02 26.93
CA LEU A 12 11.59 34.61 26.76
C LEU A 12 10.17 34.55 26.19
N PHE A 13 10.05 34.46 24.86
CA PHE A 13 8.84 33.94 24.23
C PHE A 13 8.73 32.47 24.59
N SER A 14 8.03 32.19 25.69
CA SER A 14 7.55 30.84 25.98
C SER A 14 6.59 30.43 24.88
N LEU A 15 7.07 29.54 24.01
CA LEU A 15 6.27 28.71 23.12
C LEU A 15 5.23 27.95 23.96
N GLN A 16 4.02 28.51 24.08
CA GLN A 16 2.85 27.71 24.39
C GLN A 16 2.20 27.30 23.08
N ILE A 17 2.71 26.20 22.52
CA ILE A 17 1.92 25.38 21.60
C ILE A 17 0.86 24.71 22.50
N CYS A 18 -0.28 25.36 22.65
CA CYS A 18 -1.44 24.72 23.23
C CYS A 18 -1.93 23.71 22.19
N ALA A 19 -1.61 22.43 22.38
CA ALA A 19 -2.27 21.35 21.68
C ALA A 19 -3.76 21.37 22.10
N GLN A 20 -4.60 22.07 21.34
CA GLN A 20 -6.03 22.09 21.57
C GLN A 20 -6.56 20.67 21.39
N ARG A 21 -7.11 20.09 22.45
CA ARG A 21 -7.94 18.88 22.36
C ARG A 21 -9.06 19.12 21.34
N PRO A 22 -9.50 18.09 20.59
CA PRO A 22 -10.63 18.24 19.67
C PRO A 22 -11.84 18.75 20.46
N GLN A 23 -12.32 19.93 20.08
CA GLN A 23 -13.47 20.58 20.69
C GLN A 23 -14.70 19.71 20.45
N ARG A 24 -15.31 19.17 21.52
CA ARG A 24 -16.57 18.43 21.39
C ARG A 24 -17.65 19.36 20.84
N CYS A 25 -18.29 18.92 19.76
CA CYS A 25 -19.34 19.70 19.11
C CYS A 25 -20.68 19.50 19.80
N ASP A 26 -20.94 20.34 20.81
CA ASP A 26 -22.18 20.27 21.59
C ASP A 26 -23.18 21.39 21.23
N ASN A 27 -22.72 22.49 20.62
CA ASN A 27 -23.55 23.67 20.31
C ASN A 27 -23.40 24.08 18.84
N PRO A 28 -24.45 23.96 18.01
CA PRO A 28 -24.36 24.33 16.61
C PRO A 28 -24.32 25.84 16.43
N VAL A 29 -23.79 26.28 15.29
CA VAL A 29 -23.80 27.70 14.91
C VAL A 29 -25.25 28.20 14.84
N PRO A 30 -25.59 29.34 15.46
CA PRO A 30 -26.92 29.94 15.36
C PRO A 30 -27.27 30.31 13.93
N ASP A 31 -28.54 30.14 13.54
CA ASP A 31 -29.00 30.32 12.14
C ASP A 31 -28.62 31.64 11.50
N TYR A 32 -28.59 32.75 12.25
CA TYR A 32 -28.22 34.05 11.70
C TYR A 32 -26.74 34.10 11.28
N VAL A 33 -25.86 33.48 12.07
CA VAL A 33 -24.42 33.33 11.76
C VAL A 33 -24.25 32.33 10.64
N PHE A 34 -24.98 31.22 10.69
CA PHE A 34 -24.94 30.20 9.65
C PHE A 34 -25.32 30.77 8.29
N ARG A 35 -26.39 31.57 8.20
CA ARG A 35 -26.81 32.23 6.94
C ARG A 35 -25.72 33.14 6.35
N GLN A 36 -24.92 33.82 7.19
CA GLN A 36 -23.79 34.62 6.72
C GLN A 36 -22.67 33.73 6.16
N LYS A 37 -22.35 32.64 6.86
CA LYS A 37 -21.34 31.64 6.43
C LYS A 37 -21.75 30.93 5.14
N GLN A 38 -23.00 30.50 5.03
CA GLN A 38 -23.54 29.89 3.81
C GLN A 38 -23.47 30.86 2.63
N LYS A 39 -23.83 32.13 2.82
CA LYS A 39 -23.64 33.17 1.79
C LYS A 39 -22.18 33.31 1.39
N SER A 40 -21.24 33.24 2.33
CA SER A 40 -19.81 33.33 2.02
C SER A 40 -19.29 32.17 1.15
N VAL A 41 -19.95 31.00 1.21
CA VAL A 41 -19.72 29.89 0.27
C VAL A 41 -20.36 30.21 -1.08
N ALA A 42 -21.64 30.57 -1.09
CA ALA A 42 -22.41 30.77 -2.32
C ALA A 42 -21.85 31.87 -3.25
N ILE A 43 -21.18 32.89 -2.69
CA ILE A 43 -20.58 33.98 -3.48
C ILE A 43 -19.25 33.59 -4.16
N GLN A 44 -18.65 32.44 -3.84
CA GLN A 44 -17.37 32.09 -4.42
C GLN A 44 -17.49 31.80 -5.92
N PRO A 45 -16.51 32.25 -6.73
CA PRO A 45 -16.64 32.24 -8.19
C PRO A 45 -16.38 30.87 -8.82
N THR A 46 -15.74 29.94 -8.11
CA THR A 46 -15.41 28.59 -8.58
C THR A 46 -15.80 27.53 -7.56
N GLU A 47 -16.05 26.30 -8.03
CA GLU A 47 -16.37 25.16 -7.16
C GLU A 47 -15.23 24.87 -6.15
N ASP A 48 -13.97 24.97 -6.58
CA ASP A 48 -12.81 24.76 -5.70
C ASP A 48 -12.78 25.77 -4.54
N LEU A 49 -13.06 27.06 -4.83
CA LEU A 49 -13.12 28.09 -3.80
C LEU A 49 -14.35 27.92 -2.89
N LYS A 50 -15.50 27.51 -3.43
CA LYS A 50 -16.66 27.14 -2.62
C LYS A 50 -16.28 26.01 -1.65
N LEU A 51 -15.60 24.97 -2.14
CA LEU A 51 -15.23 23.81 -1.34
C LEU A 51 -14.25 24.22 -0.23
N GLN A 52 -13.23 25.01 -0.56
CA GLN A 52 -12.26 25.51 0.42
C GLN A 52 -12.95 26.30 1.56
N VAL A 53 -13.86 27.21 1.23
CA VAL A 53 -14.59 28.01 2.23
C VAL A 53 -15.54 27.13 3.05
N ALA A 54 -16.25 26.21 2.41
CA ALA A 54 -17.17 25.28 3.08
C ALA A 54 -16.44 24.33 4.05
N MET A 55 -15.30 23.75 3.62
CA MET A 55 -14.45 22.91 4.48
C MET A 55 -13.93 23.70 5.68
N ALA A 56 -13.48 24.95 5.48
CA ALA A 56 -13.06 25.81 6.59
C ALA A 56 -14.20 26.09 7.57
N ILE A 57 -15.43 26.26 7.09
CA ILE A 57 -16.61 26.41 7.96
C ILE A 57 -16.85 25.12 8.75
N ALA A 58 -16.87 23.96 8.10
CA ALA A 58 -17.10 22.66 8.72
C ALA A 58 -16.03 22.30 9.78
N VAL A 59 -14.76 22.59 9.53
CA VAL A 59 -13.65 22.29 10.47
C VAL A 59 -13.70 23.18 11.72
N ASN A 60 -14.09 24.45 11.56
CA ASN A 60 -13.99 25.44 12.64
C ASN A 60 -15.32 25.71 13.36
N ASN A 61 -16.40 25.01 13.01
CA ASN A 61 -17.72 25.27 13.55
C ASN A 61 -18.50 23.97 13.70
N CYS A 62 -19.37 23.92 14.71
CA CYS A 62 -20.30 22.82 14.88
C CYS A 62 -21.58 23.10 14.08
N LEU A 63 -22.02 22.15 13.28
CA LEU A 63 -23.16 22.31 12.38
C LEU A 63 -24.28 21.32 12.74
N LEU A 64 -25.53 21.71 12.48
CA LEU A 64 -26.63 20.76 12.40
C LEU A 64 -26.62 20.05 11.05
N VAL A 65 -27.18 18.84 10.96
CA VAL A 65 -27.35 18.13 9.69
C VAL A 65 -28.04 18.98 8.64
N ASP A 66 -29.10 19.71 8.99
CA ASP A 66 -29.80 20.61 8.06
C ASP A 66 -28.91 21.75 7.53
N GLN A 67 -27.96 22.20 8.36
CA GLN A 67 -26.97 23.22 7.97
C GLN A 67 -25.91 22.63 7.04
N VAL A 68 -25.48 21.39 7.29
CA VAL A 68 -24.59 20.64 6.39
C VAL A 68 -25.29 20.43 5.04
N LYS A 69 -26.52 19.92 5.06
CA LYS A 69 -27.40 19.74 3.89
C LYS A 69 -27.49 21.03 3.06
N SER A 70 -27.80 22.14 3.73
CA SER A 70 -27.92 23.47 3.12
C SER A 70 -26.63 24.01 2.48
N ILE A 71 -25.45 23.57 2.90
CA ILE A 71 -24.18 23.89 2.23
C ILE A 71 -23.90 22.89 1.11
N ALA A 72 -24.19 21.60 1.31
CA ALA A 72 -23.95 20.55 0.32
C ALA A 72 -24.69 20.82 -1.01
N VAL A 73 -25.92 21.35 -0.96
CA VAL A 73 -26.68 21.73 -2.17
C VAL A 73 -26.04 22.86 -3.00
N LEU A 74 -25.06 23.59 -2.46
CA LEU A 74 -24.40 24.69 -3.18
C LEU A 74 -23.33 24.21 -4.17
N PHE A 75 -22.89 22.96 -4.04
CA PHE A 75 -22.01 22.29 -4.98
C PHE A 75 -22.82 21.73 -6.13
N ILE A 76 -22.23 21.71 -7.32
CA ILE A 76 -22.83 21.07 -8.50
C ILE A 76 -22.38 19.61 -8.58
N ASP A 77 -21.09 19.39 -8.29
CA ASP A 77 -20.43 18.10 -8.38
C ASP A 77 -20.56 17.27 -7.08
N ASP A 78 -20.84 15.98 -7.25
CA ASP A 78 -21.07 15.04 -6.17
C ASP A 78 -19.80 14.69 -5.38
N PHE A 79 -18.61 14.79 -5.97
CA PHE A 79 -17.36 14.58 -5.24
C PHE A 79 -17.06 15.76 -4.31
N ASN A 80 -17.35 16.99 -4.73
CA ASN A 80 -17.27 18.15 -3.84
C ASN A 80 -18.28 18.07 -2.68
N ARG A 81 -19.51 17.61 -2.95
CA ARG A 81 -20.50 17.30 -1.90
C ARG A 81 -19.96 16.25 -0.93
N LEU A 82 -19.36 15.18 -1.46
CA LEU A 82 -18.78 14.08 -0.69
C LEU A 82 -17.66 14.56 0.23
N ASP A 83 -16.70 15.31 -0.29
CA ASP A 83 -15.54 15.80 0.47
C ASP A 83 -15.96 16.78 1.56
N PHE A 84 -16.91 17.67 1.25
CA PHE A 84 -17.52 18.54 2.25
C PHE A 84 -18.27 17.74 3.32
N ALA A 85 -19.11 16.77 2.96
CA ALA A 85 -19.90 15.98 3.90
C ALA A 85 -19.02 15.13 4.83
N LYS A 86 -17.96 14.49 4.33
CA LYS A 86 -16.96 13.78 5.15
C LYS A 86 -16.32 14.71 6.17
N THR A 87 -15.94 15.91 5.75
CA THR A 87 -15.34 16.92 6.62
C THR A 87 -16.33 17.39 7.69
N ALA A 88 -17.58 17.66 7.30
CA ALA A 88 -18.63 18.15 8.18
C ALA A 88 -19.10 17.11 9.20
N TRP A 89 -19.06 15.82 8.88
CA TRP A 89 -19.45 14.72 9.77
C TRP A 89 -18.79 14.84 11.16
N HIS A 90 -17.48 15.08 11.21
CA HIS A 90 -16.74 15.17 12.48
C HIS A 90 -17.34 16.19 13.45
N ASN A 91 -17.72 17.36 12.93
CA ASN A 91 -18.24 18.49 13.70
C ASN A 91 -19.76 18.66 13.58
N THR A 92 -20.47 17.65 13.09
CA THR A 92 -21.93 17.66 13.13
C THR A 92 -22.40 17.29 14.53
N VAL A 93 -23.38 18.04 15.03
CA VAL A 93 -23.92 17.90 16.39
C VAL A 93 -24.86 16.71 16.47
N ASP A 94 -25.84 16.63 15.57
CA ASP A 94 -26.89 15.61 15.49
C ASP A 94 -26.52 14.50 14.48
N LYS A 95 -25.38 13.84 14.71
CA LYS A 95 -24.79 12.83 13.80
C LYS A 95 -25.75 11.68 13.45
N GLU A 96 -26.63 11.31 14.36
CA GLU A 96 -27.66 10.28 14.13
C GLU A 96 -28.56 10.57 12.94
N ASN A 97 -28.70 11.85 12.55
CA ASN A 97 -29.55 12.31 11.45
C ASN A 97 -28.79 12.49 10.14
N PHE A 98 -27.48 12.25 10.10
CA PHE A 98 -26.63 12.65 8.97
C PHE A 98 -26.98 11.96 7.64
N TYR A 99 -27.74 10.88 7.68
CA TYR A 99 -28.30 10.24 6.49
C TYR A 99 -29.22 11.18 5.67
N PHE A 100 -29.77 12.26 6.25
CA PHE A 100 -30.53 13.26 5.49
C PHE A 100 -29.70 14.03 4.46
N VAL A 101 -28.37 14.04 4.59
CA VAL A 101 -27.47 14.64 3.58
C VAL A 101 -27.43 13.78 2.31
N TYR A 102 -27.80 12.49 2.39
CA TYR A 102 -27.74 11.57 1.24
C TYR A 102 -28.72 11.97 0.12
N ASP A 103 -29.84 12.59 0.49
CA ASP A 103 -30.87 13.04 -0.47
C ASP A 103 -30.35 14.08 -1.47
N ASP A 104 -29.25 14.77 -1.16
CA ASP A 104 -28.70 15.83 -2.00
C ASP A 104 -27.66 15.34 -3.00
N PHE A 105 -27.28 14.06 -2.94
CA PHE A 105 -26.37 13.45 -3.89
C PHE A 105 -27.11 13.01 -5.15
N ALA A 106 -26.51 13.27 -6.31
CA ALA A 106 -27.04 12.83 -7.59
C ALA A 106 -26.82 11.32 -7.84
N TYR A 107 -25.76 10.74 -7.27
CA TYR A 107 -25.36 9.35 -7.52
C TYR A 107 -25.32 8.50 -6.25
N PHE A 108 -25.82 7.26 -6.34
CA PHE A 108 -25.72 6.30 -5.23
C PHE A 108 -24.27 5.93 -4.89
N SER A 109 -23.34 5.96 -5.87
CA SER A 109 -21.93 5.63 -5.63
C SER A 109 -21.29 6.54 -4.59
N THR A 110 -21.52 7.85 -4.66
CA THR A 110 -21.01 8.85 -3.72
C THR A 110 -21.73 8.78 -2.37
N VAL A 111 -23.02 8.43 -2.35
CA VAL A 111 -23.76 8.09 -1.11
C VAL A 111 -23.13 6.89 -0.40
N PHE A 112 -22.85 5.79 -1.11
CA PHE A 112 -22.19 4.62 -0.54
C PHE A 112 -20.79 4.94 -0.02
N MET A 113 -20.00 5.73 -0.76
CA MET A 113 -18.69 6.20 -0.29
C MET A 113 -18.76 7.01 1.01
N LEU A 114 -19.79 7.86 1.17
CA LEU A 114 -20.01 8.62 2.40
C LEU A 114 -20.45 7.71 3.54
N HIS A 115 -21.37 6.79 3.27
CA HIS A 115 -21.87 5.83 4.24
C HIS A 115 -20.75 4.92 4.77
N ASP A 116 -19.92 4.37 3.89
CA ASP A 116 -18.79 3.52 4.28
C ASP A 116 -17.77 4.30 5.10
N TYR A 117 -17.47 5.54 4.70
CA TYR A 117 -16.64 6.43 5.50
C TYR A 117 -17.20 6.64 6.92
N ILE A 118 -18.50 6.96 7.06
CA ILE A 118 -19.14 7.14 8.36
C ILE A 118 -19.04 5.87 9.21
N LYS A 119 -19.33 4.70 8.61
CA LYS A 119 -19.23 3.41 9.31
C LYS A 119 -17.83 3.10 9.80
N THR A 120 -16.80 3.39 9.00
CA THR A 120 -15.40 3.20 9.43
C THR A 120 -15.03 4.11 10.60
N MET A 121 -15.49 5.37 10.60
CA MET A 121 -15.28 6.31 11.70
C MET A 121 -16.04 5.93 12.98
N GLU A 122 -17.28 5.43 12.87
CA GLU A 122 -18.06 4.91 14.00
C GLU A 122 -17.43 3.67 14.64
N ALA A 123 -16.79 2.81 13.81
CA ALA A 123 -16.14 1.59 14.28
C ALA A 123 -14.80 1.84 15.01
N HIS A 124 -14.12 2.97 14.75
CA HIS A 124 -12.82 3.31 15.33
C HIS A 124 -12.78 4.76 15.85
N PRO A 125 -13.37 5.07 17.02
CA PRO A 125 -13.64 6.45 17.43
C PRO A 125 -12.42 7.31 17.77
N MET A 126 -11.22 6.76 17.89
CA MET A 126 -10.00 7.49 18.25
C MET A 126 -8.75 6.76 17.72
N ASP A 127 -8.45 6.92 16.45
CA ASP A 127 -7.07 6.86 15.96
C ASP A 127 -6.78 8.19 15.27
N TYR A 128 -5.84 8.94 15.83
CA TYR A 128 -5.34 10.16 15.21
C TYR A 128 -4.72 9.77 13.86
N LEU A 129 -5.44 9.99 12.76
CA LEU A 129 -4.85 9.91 11.44
C LEU A 129 -3.83 11.06 11.31
N PRO A 130 -2.56 10.76 10.96
CA PRO A 130 -1.56 11.80 10.66
C PRO A 130 -2.07 12.67 9.49
N PRO A 131 -1.48 13.86 9.27
CA PRO A 131 -1.97 14.81 8.28
C PRO A 131 -2.18 14.10 6.95
N THR A 132 -3.44 14.00 6.52
CA THR A 132 -3.78 13.40 5.23
C THR A 132 -3.09 14.23 4.15
N GLU A 133 -2.02 13.66 3.58
CA GLU A 133 -1.59 14.06 2.24
C GLU A 133 -2.83 14.04 1.33
N PRO A 134 -2.97 15.03 0.43
CA PRO A 134 -4.17 15.20 -0.37
C PRO A 134 -4.54 13.88 -1.04
N GLN A 135 -5.81 13.47 -0.89
CA GLN A 135 -6.29 12.26 -1.55
C GLN A 135 -6.14 12.44 -3.06
N VAL A 136 -5.14 11.78 -3.65
CA VAL A 136 -5.09 11.60 -5.09
C VAL A 136 -6.30 10.74 -5.42
N ASN A 137 -7.36 11.36 -5.96
CA ASN A 137 -8.50 10.63 -6.50
C ASN A 137 -8.01 9.84 -7.71
N LEU A 138 -7.60 8.60 -7.47
CA LEU A 138 -7.26 7.65 -8.51
C LEU A 138 -8.53 7.35 -9.31
N SER A 139 -8.60 7.91 -10.51
CA SER A 139 -9.59 7.54 -11.50
C SER A 139 -9.03 6.44 -12.38
N PHE A 140 -9.74 5.32 -12.47
CA PHE A 140 -9.40 4.24 -13.38
C PHE A 140 -10.27 4.33 -14.64
N PRO A 141 -9.78 3.86 -15.81
CA PRO A 141 -10.58 3.84 -17.02
C PRO A 141 -11.89 3.06 -16.82
N PRO A 142 -12.98 3.41 -17.54
CA PRO A 142 -14.29 2.79 -17.36
C PRO A 142 -14.36 1.42 -18.06
N PHE A 143 -13.46 0.51 -17.68
CA PHE A 143 -13.50 -0.88 -18.11
C PHE A 143 -14.54 -1.67 -17.30
N GLU A 144 -14.97 -2.79 -17.87
CA GLU A 144 -15.73 -3.78 -17.12
C GLU A 144 -14.77 -4.52 -16.18
N TYR A 145 -14.87 -4.22 -14.88
CA TYR A 145 -14.05 -4.84 -13.84
C TYR A 145 -14.78 -6.03 -13.23
N PRO A 146 -14.22 -7.25 -13.31
CA PRO A 146 -14.88 -8.43 -12.77
C PRO A 146 -14.91 -8.40 -11.24
N SER A 147 -16.00 -8.88 -10.65
CA SER A 147 -16.08 -9.10 -9.21
C SER A 147 -15.50 -10.45 -8.84
N TYR A 148 -14.60 -10.48 -7.85
CA TYR A 148 -14.11 -11.71 -7.25
C TYR A 148 -14.98 -12.17 -6.06
N ILE A 149 -15.99 -11.39 -5.67
CA ILE A 149 -16.88 -11.72 -4.56
C ILE A 149 -17.64 -13.00 -4.93
N ASN A 150 -17.52 -14.04 -4.09
CA ASN A 150 -18.06 -15.38 -4.31
C ASN A 150 -17.41 -16.16 -5.47
N TYR A 151 -16.18 -15.81 -5.85
CA TYR A 151 -15.43 -16.59 -6.82
C TYR A 151 -15.14 -18.00 -6.29
N ASN A 152 -15.49 -19.02 -7.07
CA ASN A 152 -15.29 -20.44 -6.72
C ASN A 152 -14.48 -21.20 -7.79
N GLY A 153 -13.82 -20.48 -8.70
CA GLY A 153 -13.02 -21.08 -9.76
C GLY A 153 -11.58 -21.37 -9.35
N PRO A 154 -10.73 -21.80 -10.30
CA PRO A 154 -9.31 -22.03 -10.06
C PRO A 154 -8.60 -20.77 -9.56
N SER A 155 -7.74 -20.93 -8.57
CA SER A 155 -6.99 -19.83 -7.95
C SER A 155 -5.51 -20.18 -7.75
N ASN A 156 -4.64 -19.19 -7.89
CA ASN A 156 -3.21 -19.32 -7.60
C ASN A 156 -2.86 -18.95 -6.14
N CYS A 157 -3.80 -18.40 -5.37
CA CYS A 157 -3.55 -17.88 -4.02
C CYS A 157 -4.84 -17.83 -3.18
N ASN A 158 -4.71 -17.51 -1.88
CA ASN A 158 -5.83 -17.69 -0.94
C ASN A 158 -6.88 -16.57 -1.00
N ALA A 159 -6.46 -15.31 -1.13
CA ALA A 159 -7.34 -14.15 -1.16
C ALA A 159 -6.63 -12.95 -1.78
N PRO A 160 -7.31 -12.12 -2.57
CA PRO A 160 -6.73 -10.91 -3.14
C PRO A 160 -6.49 -9.83 -2.07
N LEU A 161 -5.72 -8.79 -2.41
CA LEU A 161 -5.51 -7.61 -1.57
C LEU A 161 -6.84 -7.04 -1.05
N SER A 162 -6.85 -6.56 0.20
CA SER A 162 -7.96 -5.75 0.68
C SER A 162 -8.07 -4.45 -0.12
N GLU A 163 -9.27 -3.87 -0.23
CA GLU A 163 -9.46 -2.63 -0.99
C GLU A 163 -8.64 -1.46 -0.42
N GLU A 164 -8.42 -1.42 0.90
CA GLU A 164 -7.57 -0.40 1.54
C GLU A 164 -6.09 -0.57 1.18
N GLU A 165 -5.56 -1.80 1.21
CA GLU A 165 -4.18 -2.07 0.78
C GLU A 165 -3.99 -1.80 -0.72
N PHE A 166 -4.94 -2.26 -1.54
CA PHE A 166 -4.96 -1.97 -2.96
C PHE A 166 -4.91 -0.47 -3.22
N ARG A 167 -5.77 0.31 -2.54
CA ARG A 167 -5.84 1.77 -2.71
C ARG A 167 -4.52 2.44 -2.34
N ARG A 168 -3.92 2.08 -1.20
CA ARG A 168 -2.62 2.62 -0.77
C ARG A 168 -1.52 2.34 -1.79
N LEU A 169 -1.43 1.10 -2.28
CA LEU A 169 -0.44 0.71 -3.29
C LEU A 169 -0.69 1.40 -4.64
N ALA A 170 -1.95 1.53 -5.06
CA ALA A 170 -2.31 2.20 -6.30
C ALA A 170 -1.92 3.69 -6.28
N VAL A 171 -2.03 4.36 -5.11
CA VAL A 171 -1.60 5.76 -4.97
C VAL A 171 -0.09 5.87 -5.13
N GLN A 172 0.67 4.95 -4.51
CA GLN A 172 2.13 4.92 -4.64
C GLN A 172 2.59 4.68 -6.08
N VAL A 173 1.92 3.78 -6.80
CA VAL A 173 2.23 3.51 -8.22
C VAL A 173 1.87 4.72 -9.09
N ALA A 174 0.69 5.31 -8.90
CA ALA A 174 0.24 6.44 -9.71
C ALA A 174 1.06 7.71 -9.49
N GLY A 175 1.50 7.96 -8.25
CA GLY A 175 2.32 9.12 -7.89
C GLY A 175 3.75 9.08 -8.42
N ASN A 176 4.20 7.96 -8.99
CA ASN A 176 5.53 7.85 -9.58
C ASN A 176 5.53 8.36 -11.03
N ASN A 177 6.40 9.31 -11.36
CA ASN A 177 6.49 9.87 -12.72
C ASN A 177 7.28 8.98 -13.70
N SER A 178 8.04 8.00 -13.21
CA SER A 178 8.85 7.11 -14.06
C SER A 178 8.14 5.79 -14.27
N GLU A 179 7.86 5.46 -15.53
CA GLU A 179 7.22 4.19 -15.89
C GLU A 179 8.06 2.96 -15.50
N ALA A 180 9.39 3.06 -15.54
CA ALA A 180 10.28 2.00 -15.07
C ALA A 180 10.13 1.74 -13.56
N ASN A 181 9.96 2.81 -12.78
CA ASN A 181 9.73 2.68 -11.34
C ASN A 181 8.32 2.14 -11.06
N LYS A 182 7.31 2.56 -11.82
CA LYS A 182 5.95 1.99 -11.74
C LYS A 182 6.00 0.47 -11.95
N LEU A 183 6.70 0.01 -12.99
CA LEU A 183 6.90 -1.41 -13.27
C LEU A 183 7.64 -2.15 -12.15
N LEU A 184 8.67 -1.55 -11.56
CA LEU A 184 9.40 -2.15 -10.44
C LEU A 184 8.49 -2.34 -9.23
N LEU A 185 7.72 -1.33 -8.84
CA LEU A 185 6.76 -1.41 -7.74
C LEU A 185 5.69 -2.46 -8.04
N LEU A 186 5.13 -2.45 -9.24
CA LEU A 186 4.13 -3.42 -9.67
C LEU A 186 4.65 -4.87 -9.63
N THR A 187 5.92 -5.09 -9.99
CA THR A 187 6.58 -6.40 -9.90
C THR A 187 6.77 -6.83 -8.44
N GLN A 188 7.10 -5.90 -7.54
CA GLN A 188 7.20 -6.18 -6.10
C GLN A 188 5.82 -6.52 -5.51
N ILE A 189 4.77 -5.80 -5.91
CA ILE A 189 3.39 -6.05 -5.48
C ILE A 189 2.94 -7.44 -5.92
N THR A 190 3.12 -7.79 -7.20
CA THR A 190 2.70 -9.11 -7.70
C THR A 190 3.50 -10.28 -7.12
N GLY A 191 4.75 -10.04 -6.68
CA GLY A 191 5.58 -11.04 -6.01
C GLY A 191 5.20 -11.28 -4.55
N ASN A 192 4.67 -10.27 -3.86
CA ASN A 192 4.40 -10.31 -2.42
C ASN A 192 2.91 -10.43 -2.08
N SER A 193 2.02 -10.27 -3.05
CA SER A 193 0.59 -10.17 -2.81
C SER A 193 -0.22 -10.86 -3.90
N CYS A 194 -1.36 -11.40 -3.49
CA CYS A 194 -2.37 -11.96 -4.38
C CYS A 194 -3.29 -10.84 -4.88
N LEU A 195 -3.64 -10.85 -6.17
CA LEU A 195 -4.49 -9.82 -6.78
C LEU A 195 -5.78 -10.43 -7.32
N SER A 196 -6.87 -9.67 -7.34
CA SER A 196 -7.95 -10.00 -8.28
C SER A 196 -7.61 -9.49 -9.68
N VAL A 197 -8.24 -10.04 -10.72
CA VAL A 197 -8.09 -9.55 -12.09
C VAL A 197 -8.52 -8.09 -12.17
N SER A 198 -9.55 -7.68 -11.45
CA SER A 198 -9.96 -6.28 -11.34
C SER A 198 -8.82 -5.39 -10.81
N GLN A 199 -8.17 -5.79 -9.71
CA GLN A 199 -7.03 -5.05 -9.15
C GLN A 199 -5.84 -5.04 -10.10
N ALA A 200 -5.52 -6.17 -10.75
CA ALA A 200 -4.47 -6.24 -11.75
C ALA A 200 -4.77 -5.31 -12.95
N MET A 201 -6.00 -5.29 -13.47
CA MET A 201 -6.40 -4.38 -14.53
C MET A 201 -6.25 -2.91 -14.13
N LYS A 202 -6.66 -2.55 -12.91
CA LYS A 202 -6.51 -1.20 -12.37
C LYS A 202 -5.02 -0.82 -12.28
N PHE A 203 -4.17 -1.68 -11.73
CA PHE A 203 -2.72 -1.47 -11.69
C PHE A 203 -2.10 -1.32 -13.08
N ALA A 204 -2.45 -2.20 -14.01
CA ALA A 204 -1.99 -2.13 -15.40
C ALA A 204 -2.39 -0.79 -16.04
N SER A 205 -3.60 -0.29 -15.78
CA SER A 205 -4.07 0.98 -16.34
C SER A 205 -3.27 2.21 -15.89
N LEU A 206 -2.47 2.11 -14.82
CA LEU A 206 -1.56 3.17 -14.37
C LEU A 206 -0.27 3.27 -15.20
N LEU A 207 0.00 2.29 -16.06
CA LEU A 207 1.11 2.28 -17.01
C LEU A 207 0.67 2.94 -18.32
N GLU A 208 1.57 3.70 -18.95
CA GLU A 208 1.28 4.40 -20.20
C GLU A 208 1.43 3.47 -21.42
N SER A 209 2.47 2.65 -21.43
CA SER A 209 2.81 1.76 -22.54
C SER A 209 2.03 0.45 -22.50
N GLU A 210 1.27 0.15 -23.56
CA GLU A 210 0.60 -1.15 -23.70
C GLU A 210 1.54 -2.37 -23.64
N PRO A 211 2.75 -2.36 -24.24
CA PRO A 211 3.75 -3.40 -24.00
C PRO A 211 4.06 -3.64 -22.52
N ASN A 212 4.14 -2.58 -21.72
CA ASN A 212 4.38 -2.69 -20.28
C ASN A 212 3.16 -3.24 -19.55
N ARG A 213 1.95 -2.83 -19.94
CA ARG A 213 0.69 -3.44 -19.46
C ARG A 213 0.64 -4.93 -19.76
N LEU A 214 1.04 -5.33 -20.97
CA LEU A 214 1.06 -6.72 -21.41
C LEU A 214 2.06 -7.54 -20.61
N GLY A 215 3.28 -7.01 -20.43
CA GLY A 215 4.31 -7.63 -19.59
C GLY A 215 3.84 -7.80 -18.15
N PHE A 216 3.28 -6.74 -17.56
CA PHE A 216 2.73 -6.78 -16.23
C PHE A 216 1.59 -7.79 -16.09
N MET A 217 0.59 -7.79 -16.98
CA MET A 217 -0.54 -8.72 -16.89
C MET A 217 -0.11 -10.19 -17.04
N LYS A 218 0.89 -10.48 -17.89
CA LYS A 218 1.49 -11.81 -17.98
C LYS A 218 2.13 -12.23 -16.66
N THR A 219 2.90 -11.35 -16.02
CA THR A 219 3.51 -11.63 -14.71
C THR A 219 2.46 -11.77 -13.61
N ALA A 220 1.50 -10.84 -13.54
CA ALA A 220 0.46 -10.81 -12.53
C ALA A 220 -0.47 -12.04 -12.60
N SER A 221 -0.66 -12.64 -13.78
CA SER A 221 -1.46 -13.86 -13.93
C SER A 221 -1.03 -15.01 -13.00
N LEU A 222 0.25 -15.05 -12.60
CA LEU A 222 0.79 -16.06 -11.69
C LEU A 222 0.38 -15.84 -10.24
N SER A 223 -0.06 -14.63 -9.87
CA SER A 223 -0.50 -14.26 -8.53
C SER A 223 -1.93 -13.72 -8.49
N VAL A 224 -2.74 -14.06 -9.49
CA VAL A 224 -4.16 -13.71 -9.55
C VAL A 224 -5.04 -14.77 -8.87
N TYR A 225 -6.03 -14.30 -8.11
CA TYR A 225 -7.00 -15.12 -7.39
C TYR A 225 -8.09 -15.71 -8.29
N ASP A 226 -8.64 -14.92 -9.21
CA ASP A 226 -9.83 -15.22 -10.00
C ASP A 226 -9.50 -15.49 -11.47
N LEU A 227 -8.79 -16.60 -11.73
CA LEU A 227 -8.15 -16.88 -13.02
C LEU A 227 -9.11 -16.89 -14.22
N THR A 228 -10.34 -17.35 -14.04
CA THR A 228 -11.33 -17.39 -15.13
C THR A 228 -11.78 -15.98 -15.56
N ASN A 229 -11.42 -14.94 -14.79
CA ASN A 229 -11.70 -13.55 -15.14
C ASN A 229 -10.58 -12.90 -15.97
N LEU A 230 -9.45 -13.59 -16.24
CA LEU A 230 -8.36 -13.06 -17.08
C LEU A 230 -8.81 -12.50 -18.45
N PRO A 231 -9.85 -13.04 -19.14
CA PRO A 231 -10.36 -12.46 -20.37
C PRO A 231 -10.79 -10.98 -20.28
N PHE A 232 -11.20 -10.48 -19.11
CA PHE A 232 -11.55 -9.06 -18.93
C PHE A 232 -10.36 -8.12 -19.19
N GLY A 233 -9.13 -8.60 -18.99
CA GLY A 233 -7.89 -7.85 -19.23
C GLY A 233 -7.65 -7.46 -20.69
N VAL A 234 -8.38 -8.04 -21.65
CA VAL A 234 -8.32 -7.67 -23.07
C VAL A 234 -8.63 -6.18 -23.29
N GLN A 235 -9.43 -5.57 -22.41
CA GLN A 235 -9.81 -4.15 -22.45
C GLN A 235 -8.61 -3.20 -22.29
N LEU A 236 -7.47 -3.67 -21.76
CA LEU A 236 -6.25 -2.86 -21.57
C LEU A 236 -5.50 -2.52 -22.87
N PHE A 237 -5.86 -3.18 -23.98
CA PHE A 237 -5.10 -3.16 -25.24
C PHE A 237 -5.98 -2.72 -26.41
N ALA A 238 -5.70 -1.51 -26.93
CA ALA A 238 -6.23 -1.03 -28.19
C ALA A 238 -5.34 -1.46 -29.37
N HIS A 239 -4.01 -1.61 -29.17
CA HIS A 239 -3.09 -2.01 -30.23
C HIS A 239 -3.24 -3.50 -30.58
N ILE A 240 -3.51 -3.79 -31.86
CA ILE A 240 -3.85 -5.13 -32.35
C ILE A 240 -2.80 -6.20 -31.97
N PRO A 241 -1.48 -5.99 -32.17
CA PRO A 241 -0.47 -6.94 -31.73
C PRO A 241 -0.49 -7.26 -30.23
N ASN A 242 -0.69 -6.27 -29.35
CA ASN A 242 -0.72 -6.50 -27.91
C ASN A 242 -1.98 -7.25 -27.49
N LYS A 243 -3.12 -6.85 -28.07
CA LYS A 243 -4.40 -7.53 -27.88
C LYS A 243 -4.34 -8.99 -28.33
N ALA A 244 -3.73 -9.26 -29.50
CA ALA A 244 -3.51 -10.61 -30.00
C ALA A 244 -2.59 -11.41 -29.08
N ALA A 245 -1.47 -10.83 -28.65
CA ALA A 245 -0.52 -11.49 -27.75
C ALA A 245 -1.11 -11.79 -26.37
N TYR A 246 -2.02 -10.94 -25.85
CA TYR A 246 -2.75 -11.22 -24.61
C TYR A 246 -3.79 -12.32 -24.80
N ASN A 247 -4.59 -12.26 -25.89
CA ASN A 247 -5.56 -13.30 -26.22
C ASN A 247 -4.91 -14.66 -26.40
N GLU A 248 -3.78 -14.73 -27.10
CA GLU A 248 -2.99 -15.95 -27.25
C GLU A 248 -2.51 -16.46 -25.89
N PHE A 249 -2.02 -15.57 -25.03
CA PHE A 249 -1.55 -15.91 -23.70
C PHE A 249 -2.65 -16.56 -22.84
N ILE A 250 -3.87 -16.00 -22.81
CA ILE A 250 -4.99 -16.51 -22.01
C ILE A 250 -5.71 -17.71 -22.65
N SER A 251 -5.61 -17.87 -23.97
CA SER A 251 -6.27 -18.97 -24.71
C SER A 251 -5.44 -20.25 -24.75
N ARG A 252 -4.15 -20.17 -24.40
CA ARG A 252 -3.32 -21.36 -24.25
C ARG A 252 -3.95 -22.24 -23.17
N PRO A 253 -4.38 -23.48 -23.50
CA PRO A 253 -4.96 -24.37 -22.51
C PRO A 253 -3.95 -24.51 -21.38
N VAL A 254 -4.39 -24.20 -20.16
CA VAL A 254 -3.60 -24.38 -18.96
C VAL A 254 -3.15 -25.83 -18.97
N VAL A 255 -1.87 -26.07 -19.26
CA VAL A 255 -1.23 -27.32 -18.89
C VAL A 255 -1.19 -27.27 -17.36
N VAL A 256 -2.25 -27.77 -16.73
CA VAL A 256 -2.33 -27.85 -15.27
C VAL A 256 -1.30 -28.89 -14.82
N PRO A 257 -0.43 -28.61 -13.83
CA PRO A 257 0.01 -27.31 -13.33
C PRO A 257 1.53 -27.14 -13.49
N VAL A 258 1.99 -25.97 -13.96
CA VAL A 258 3.20 -25.44 -13.33
C VAL A 258 2.73 -24.98 -11.96
N THR A 259 2.79 -25.88 -10.97
CA THR A 259 3.07 -25.43 -9.62
C THR A 259 4.20 -24.42 -9.78
N LEU A 260 4.05 -23.19 -9.26
CA LEU A 260 5.22 -22.43 -8.81
C LEU A 260 6.16 -23.51 -8.26
N PRO A 261 7.33 -23.78 -8.90
CA PRO A 261 8.12 -24.94 -8.49
C PRO A 261 8.21 -24.81 -6.98
N PRO A 262 7.78 -25.84 -6.23
CA PRO A 262 7.66 -25.72 -4.78
C PRO A 262 8.92 -25.02 -4.33
N CYS A 263 8.78 -23.87 -3.65
CA CYS A 263 9.91 -23.01 -3.29
C CYS A 263 10.81 -23.83 -2.37
N ASN A 264 11.68 -24.58 -3.02
CA ASN A 264 12.49 -25.65 -2.51
C ASN A 264 13.63 -25.82 -3.48
N ILE A 265 14.74 -26.28 -2.93
CA ILE A 265 15.86 -26.78 -3.71
C ILE A 265 15.87 -28.28 -3.46
N SER A 266 15.72 -29.06 -4.53
CA SER A 266 15.82 -30.52 -4.43
C SER A 266 17.19 -30.93 -3.90
N ASN A 267 17.28 -32.12 -3.32
CA ASN A 267 18.56 -32.62 -2.80
C ASN A 267 19.60 -32.72 -3.92
N GLU A 268 19.19 -33.11 -5.13
CA GLU A 268 20.05 -33.21 -6.31
C GLU A 268 20.59 -31.83 -6.71
N ASP A 269 19.73 -30.81 -6.81
CA ASP A 269 20.16 -29.44 -7.12
C ASP A 269 21.09 -28.91 -6.04
N PHE A 270 20.80 -29.19 -4.77
CA PHE A 270 21.62 -28.74 -3.66
C PHE A 270 23.02 -29.38 -3.66
N ILE A 271 23.13 -30.66 -4.04
CA ILE A 271 24.42 -31.33 -4.23
C ILE A 271 25.24 -30.60 -5.30
N LEU A 272 24.64 -30.29 -6.46
CA LEU A 272 25.31 -29.57 -7.55
C LEU A 272 25.75 -28.16 -7.14
N ILE A 273 24.95 -27.48 -6.33
CA ILE A 273 25.29 -26.17 -5.77
C ILE A 273 26.53 -26.29 -4.87
N LYS A 274 26.56 -27.27 -3.95
CA LYS A 274 27.71 -27.48 -3.07
C LYS A 274 28.98 -27.79 -3.86
N GLU A 275 28.89 -28.66 -4.87
CA GLU A 275 30.02 -28.99 -5.74
C GLU A 275 30.55 -27.75 -6.48
N SER A 276 29.64 -26.91 -6.99
CA SER A 276 30.00 -25.67 -7.68
C SER A 276 30.74 -24.69 -6.77
N VAL A 277 30.33 -24.57 -5.50
CA VAL A 277 31.04 -23.73 -4.52
C VAL A 277 32.36 -24.38 -4.10
N GLN A 278 32.41 -25.69 -3.87
CA GLN A 278 33.62 -26.39 -3.41
C GLN A 278 34.75 -26.43 -4.45
N LYS A 279 34.40 -26.45 -5.74
CA LYS A 279 35.36 -26.53 -6.86
C LYS A 279 36.29 -25.33 -6.95
N GLU A 280 35.86 -24.18 -6.46
CA GLU A 280 36.64 -22.94 -6.51
C GLU A 280 37.80 -22.95 -5.51
N SER A 281 38.98 -22.48 -5.89
CA SER A 281 40.17 -22.54 -5.03
C SER A 281 40.27 -21.40 -4.01
N PHE A 282 39.69 -20.24 -4.31
CA PHE A 282 39.80 -19.03 -3.49
C PHE A 282 38.55 -18.76 -2.68
N ASN A 283 38.72 -18.46 -1.38
CA ASN A 283 37.61 -18.24 -0.45
C ASN A 283 36.68 -17.08 -0.87
N SER A 284 37.26 -15.99 -1.40
CA SER A 284 36.49 -14.84 -1.93
C SER A 284 35.65 -15.20 -3.16
N THR A 285 36.19 -16.03 -4.05
CA THR A 285 35.49 -16.53 -5.24
C THR A 285 34.34 -17.46 -4.84
N ARG A 286 34.58 -18.37 -3.89
CA ARG A 286 33.53 -19.22 -3.28
C ARG A 286 32.38 -18.41 -2.74
N LEU A 287 32.68 -17.36 -1.97
CA LEU A 287 31.68 -16.50 -1.35
C LEU A 287 30.85 -15.76 -2.42
N THR A 288 31.51 -15.25 -3.45
CA THR A 288 30.85 -14.55 -4.56
C THR A 288 29.89 -15.47 -5.30
N ILE A 289 30.35 -16.67 -5.65
CA ILE A 289 29.54 -17.68 -6.35
C ILE A 289 28.39 -18.17 -5.46
N ALA A 290 28.64 -18.43 -4.18
CA ALA A 290 27.60 -18.83 -3.24
C ALA A 290 26.49 -17.77 -3.16
N LYS A 291 26.84 -16.48 -3.02
CA LYS A 291 25.86 -15.39 -3.02
C LYS A 291 25.09 -15.28 -4.34
N GLN A 292 25.77 -15.45 -5.48
CA GLN A 292 25.13 -15.44 -6.80
C GLN A 292 24.11 -16.57 -6.94
N ILE A 293 24.50 -17.79 -6.57
CA ILE A 293 23.61 -18.96 -6.62
C ILE A 293 22.44 -18.78 -5.66
N ILE A 294 22.68 -18.33 -4.42
CA ILE A 294 21.63 -18.12 -3.42
C ILE A 294 20.59 -17.13 -3.94
N ARG A 295 21.04 -16.01 -4.51
CA ARG A 295 20.16 -15.00 -5.09
C ARG A 295 19.38 -15.52 -6.30
N ALA A 296 20.01 -16.34 -7.14
CA ALA A 296 19.42 -16.86 -8.37
C ALA A 296 18.41 -17.99 -8.13
N LYS A 297 18.73 -18.92 -7.23
CA LYS A 297 17.88 -20.08 -6.92
C LYS A 297 16.77 -19.75 -5.93
N GLN A 298 17.04 -18.83 -4.99
CA GLN A 298 16.15 -18.51 -3.87
C GLN A 298 15.73 -19.78 -3.09
N CYS A 299 14.78 -19.67 -2.16
CA CYS A 299 14.09 -20.85 -1.60
C CYS A 299 14.96 -21.88 -0.83
N PHE A 300 16.02 -21.45 -0.15
CA PHE A 300 16.84 -22.35 0.66
C PHE A 300 16.15 -22.70 1.98
N THR A 301 16.38 -23.90 2.50
CA THR A 301 16.07 -24.23 3.90
C THR A 301 17.20 -23.82 4.83
N VAL A 302 16.92 -23.61 6.12
CA VAL A 302 17.93 -23.34 7.15
C VAL A 302 19.01 -24.42 7.17
N ASN A 303 18.65 -25.69 6.97
CA ASN A 303 19.59 -26.80 6.88
C ASN A 303 20.54 -26.64 5.69
N GLN A 304 20.01 -26.30 4.51
CA GLN A 304 20.81 -26.06 3.31
C GLN A 304 21.73 -24.84 3.48
N VAL A 305 21.25 -23.76 4.10
CA VAL A 305 22.08 -22.60 4.44
C VAL A 305 23.20 -23.00 5.38
N THR A 306 22.90 -23.75 6.44
CA THR A 306 23.89 -24.24 7.41
C THR A 306 24.97 -25.07 6.73
N GLU A 307 24.61 -25.96 5.82
CA GLU A 307 25.57 -26.76 5.03
C GLU A 307 26.43 -25.90 4.11
N LEU A 308 25.86 -24.89 3.43
CA LEU A 308 26.62 -23.96 2.59
C LEU A 308 27.61 -23.13 3.41
N VAL A 309 27.18 -22.65 4.57
CA VAL A 309 28.02 -21.89 5.50
C VAL A 309 29.19 -22.76 5.97
N LYS A 310 28.97 -24.05 6.26
CA LYS A 310 30.03 -24.99 6.67
C LYS A 310 31.10 -25.24 5.59
N LEU A 311 30.88 -24.87 4.32
CA LEU A 311 31.88 -24.97 3.25
C LEU A 311 33.05 -23.98 3.39
N PHE A 312 32.88 -22.97 4.24
CA PHE A 312 33.88 -21.93 4.50
C PHE A 312 34.66 -22.27 5.78
N SER A 313 35.95 -21.96 5.82
CA SER A 313 36.80 -22.29 6.99
C SER A 313 36.82 -21.21 8.07
N PHE A 314 36.49 -19.97 7.72
CA PHE A 314 36.60 -18.81 8.61
C PHE A 314 35.23 -18.30 8.99
N ASP A 315 35.00 -18.12 10.30
CA ASP A 315 33.72 -17.69 10.83
C ASP A 315 33.27 -16.31 10.32
N ASP A 316 34.20 -15.38 10.05
CA ASP A 316 33.86 -14.08 9.45
C ASP A 316 33.14 -14.24 8.11
N THR A 317 33.67 -15.13 7.24
CA THR A 317 33.06 -15.44 5.94
C THR A 317 31.74 -16.20 6.11
N ARG A 318 31.68 -17.10 7.10
CA ARG A 318 30.46 -17.86 7.43
C ARG A 318 29.33 -16.95 7.85
N VAL A 319 29.58 -16.00 8.74
CA VAL A 319 28.59 -15.01 9.22
C VAL A 319 28.14 -14.11 8.08
N GLU A 320 29.07 -13.65 7.24
CA GLU A 320 28.73 -12.83 6.07
C GLU A 320 27.77 -13.55 5.12
N LEU A 321 28.04 -14.82 4.81
CA LEU A 321 27.16 -15.62 3.96
C LEU A 321 25.82 -15.92 4.64
N ALA A 322 25.82 -16.24 5.93
CA ALA A 322 24.60 -16.52 6.69
C ALA A 322 23.66 -15.29 6.69
N LYS A 323 24.18 -14.11 7.00
CA LYS A 323 23.39 -12.86 6.97
C LYS A 323 22.83 -12.56 5.59
N PHE A 324 23.59 -12.83 4.53
CA PHE A 324 23.13 -12.68 3.15
C PHE A 324 22.01 -13.68 2.81
N ALA A 325 22.13 -14.94 3.24
CA ALA A 325 21.20 -16.01 2.93
C ALA A 325 19.84 -15.87 3.62
N TRP A 326 19.74 -15.09 4.71
CA TRP A 326 18.51 -14.86 5.47
C TRP A 326 17.31 -14.52 4.58
N GLU A 327 17.46 -13.54 3.68
CA GLU A 327 16.36 -13.06 2.83
C GLU A 327 15.85 -14.12 1.85
N TYR A 328 16.68 -15.12 1.53
CA TYR A 328 16.41 -16.18 0.57
C TYR A 328 16.05 -17.53 1.23
N THR A 329 15.85 -17.54 2.55
CA THR A 329 15.52 -18.75 3.32
C THR A 329 14.02 -18.84 3.59
N ILE A 330 13.46 -20.05 3.47
CA ILE A 330 12.01 -20.27 3.54
C ILE A 330 11.50 -20.42 4.97
N ASP A 331 12.25 -21.10 5.82
CA ASP A 331 11.94 -21.45 7.22
C ASP A 331 12.70 -20.53 8.21
N LYS A 332 12.52 -19.21 8.04
CA LYS A 332 13.25 -18.16 8.78
C LYS A 332 13.07 -18.25 10.30
N GLU A 333 11.95 -18.77 10.76
CA GLU A 333 11.66 -19.04 12.17
C GLU A 333 12.67 -19.99 12.82
N ASN A 334 13.32 -20.84 12.02
CA ASN A 334 14.33 -21.80 12.47
C ASN A 334 15.78 -21.31 12.28
N PHE A 335 15.97 -20.11 11.73
CA PHE A 335 17.28 -19.67 11.23
C PHE A 335 18.34 -19.47 12.33
N TYR A 336 17.94 -19.39 13.60
CA TYR A 336 18.86 -19.44 14.73
C TYR A 336 19.76 -20.70 14.71
N GLN A 337 19.31 -21.79 14.08
CA GLN A 337 20.07 -23.04 13.94
C GLN A 337 21.32 -22.88 13.05
N VAL A 338 21.38 -21.88 12.16
CA VAL A 338 22.58 -21.60 11.35
C VAL A 338 23.79 -21.28 12.24
N SER A 339 23.56 -20.83 13.49
CA SER A 339 24.63 -20.60 14.48
C SER A 339 25.47 -21.85 14.78
N GLU A 340 24.95 -23.05 14.55
CA GLU A 340 25.69 -24.31 14.68
C GLU A 340 26.81 -24.47 13.65
N ALA A 341 26.78 -23.67 12.57
CA ALA A 341 27.85 -23.64 11.57
C ALA A 341 29.07 -22.82 12.03
N PHE A 342 28.98 -22.09 13.15
CA PHE A 342 30.07 -21.24 13.65
C PHE A 342 30.83 -21.89 14.80
N THR A 343 32.12 -21.58 14.87
CA THR A 343 33.07 -22.07 15.87
C THR A 343 33.10 -21.15 17.09
N PHE A 344 33.12 -19.84 16.87
CA PHE A 344 33.27 -18.83 17.92
C PHE A 344 31.93 -18.36 18.47
N SER A 345 31.86 -18.15 19.79
CA SER A 345 30.66 -17.62 20.45
C SER A 345 30.28 -16.22 19.93
N SER A 346 31.27 -15.37 19.66
CA SER A 346 31.06 -14.03 19.11
C SER A 346 30.33 -14.04 17.76
N SER A 347 30.63 -15.01 16.90
CA SER A 347 29.97 -15.20 15.60
C SER A 347 28.52 -15.66 15.75
N LYS A 348 28.25 -16.51 16.74
CA LYS A 348 26.87 -16.91 17.09
C LYS A 348 26.07 -15.73 17.60
N GLU A 349 26.63 -14.95 18.52
CA GLU A 349 26.00 -13.72 19.05
C GLU A 349 25.77 -12.67 17.97
N ASP A 350 26.69 -12.52 17.01
CA ASP A 350 26.53 -11.60 15.88
C ASP A 350 25.38 -12.01 14.95
N LEU A 351 25.22 -13.32 14.68
CA LEU A 351 24.05 -13.80 13.95
C LEU A 351 22.76 -13.55 14.74
N MET A 352 22.72 -13.89 16.04
CA MET A 352 21.50 -13.69 16.85
C MET A 352 21.08 -12.22 16.89
N ARG A 353 22.02 -11.29 17.07
CA ARG A 353 21.73 -9.84 17.01
C ARG A 353 21.15 -9.41 15.65
N PHE A 354 21.64 -10.00 14.56
CA PHE A 354 21.09 -9.75 13.23
C PHE A 354 19.66 -10.26 13.07
N ILE A 355 19.36 -11.46 13.58
CA ILE A 355 18.02 -12.05 13.55
C ILE A 355 17.03 -11.19 14.35
N ASP A 356 17.40 -10.79 15.57
CA ASP A 356 16.57 -9.93 16.43
C ASP A 356 16.25 -8.58 15.78
N GLY A 357 17.18 -8.03 15.00
CA GLY A 357 16.98 -6.79 14.26
C GLY A 357 16.04 -6.91 13.04
N LYS A 358 15.78 -8.13 12.55
CA LYS A 358 14.89 -8.41 11.41
C LYS A 358 13.47 -8.83 11.83
N GLY A 359 13.24 -9.12 13.11
CA GLY A 359 11.94 -9.49 13.69
C GLY A 359 11.09 -8.30 14.19
N LYS A 360 11.48 -7.08 13.85
CA LYS A 360 10.71 -5.83 14.06
C LYS A 360 10.33 -5.26 12.70
#